data_AF-A0A942SZQ0-F1
#
_entry.id   AF-A0A942SZQ0-F1
#
_cell.length_a   1.000
_cell.length_b   1.000
_cell.length_c   1.000
_cell.angle_alpha   90.00
_cell.angle_beta   90.00
_cell.angle_gamma   90.00
#
_symmetry.space_group_name_H-M   'P 1'
#
loop_
_entity.id
_entity.type
_entity.pdbx_description
1 polymer ?
#
loop_
_entity_poly.entity_id
_entity_poly.type
_entity_poly.pdbx_seq_one_letter_code
_entity_poly.pdbx_strand_id
1 'polypeptide(L)' 'MRGMTYSQPDPAEETTHADTDEQPDTEQSTVEESDQESAALEIDSEDVPTQD' A
#
# COMPACT_ATOMS: atom_id res chain seq x y z
N MET A 1 -9.11 29.90 -8.11
CA MET A 1 -8.17 28.84 -8.55
C MET A 1 -9.02 27.69 -9.06
N ARG A 2 -8.86 27.25 -10.32
CA ARG A 2 -9.57 26.04 -10.81
C ARG A 2 -8.77 24.82 -10.36
N GLY A 3 -9.39 23.93 -9.59
CA GLY A 3 -8.80 22.65 -9.21
C GLY A 3 -8.69 21.74 -10.44
N MET A 4 -7.53 21.14 -10.63
CA MET A 4 -7.35 20.09 -11.63
C MET A 4 -8.12 18.86 -11.16
N THR A 5 -9.27 18.58 -11.78
CA THR A 5 -10.03 17.37 -11.51
C THR A 5 -9.43 16.24 -12.31
N TYR A 6 -8.80 15.28 -11.63
CA TYR A 6 -8.45 14.01 -12.24
C TYR A 6 -9.75 13.22 -12.44
N SER A 7 -10.13 12.99 -13.70
CA SER A 7 -11.22 12.06 -14.02
C SER A 7 -10.61 10.68 -14.11
N GLN A 8 -11.15 9.73 -13.35
CA GLN A 8 -10.85 8.33 -13.60
C GLN A 8 -11.42 7.92 -14.97
N PRO A 9 -10.73 7.04 -15.71
CA PRO A 9 -11.25 6.49 -16.96
C PRO A 9 -12.54 5.69 -16.72
N ASP A 10 -13.34 5.53 -17.77
CA ASP A 10 -14.57 4.75 -17.71
C ASP A 10 -14.23 3.28 -17.36
N PRO A 11 -14.85 2.68 -16.32
CA PRO A 11 -14.63 1.28 -15.98
C PRO A 11 -14.94 0.30 -17.11
N ALA A 12 -15.83 0.68 -18.05
CA ALA A 12 -16.16 -0.12 -19.22
C ALA A 12 -15.06 -0.12 -20.29
N GLU A 13 -14.12 0.83 -20.21
CA GLU A 13 -12.90 0.87 -21.04
C GLU A 13 -11.70 0.20 -20.33
N GLU A 14 -11.94 -0.59 -19.27
CA GLU A 14 -10.92 -1.46 -18.70
C GLU A 14 -10.53 -2.52 -19.73
N THR A 15 -9.45 -2.27 -20.47
CA THR A 15 -8.75 -3.32 -21.20
C THR A 15 -7.99 -4.15 -20.18
N THR A 16 -8.71 -4.95 -19.39
CA THR A 16 -8.10 -5.95 -18.51
C THR A 16 -7.21 -6.81 -19.40
N HIS A 17 -5.90 -6.62 -19.30
CA HIS A 17 -4.95 -7.40 -20.05
C HIS A 17 -4.96 -8.79 -19.41
N ALA A 18 -5.72 -9.70 -20.01
CA ALA A 18 -5.80 -11.10 -19.59
C ALA A 18 -4.56 -11.90 -20.03
N ASP A 19 -3.39 -11.26 -20.07
CA ASP A 19 -2.17 -12.05 -19.92
C ASP A 19 -2.29 -12.62 -18.51
N THR A 20 -2.21 -13.94 -18.42
CA THR A 20 -2.18 -14.62 -17.14
C THR A 20 -0.92 -14.13 -16.43
N ASP A 21 -1.01 -13.02 -15.71
CA ASP A 21 0.00 -12.57 -14.78
C ASP A 21 0.19 -13.74 -13.82
N GLU A 22 1.16 -14.59 -14.13
CA GLU A 22 1.50 -15.75 -13.32
C GLU A 22 2.10 -15.16 -12.05
N GLN A 23 1.20 -14.93 -11.08
CA GLN A 23 1.56 -14.44 -9.76
C GLN A 23 2.73 -15.30 -9.29
N PRO A 24 3.83 -14.68 -8.81
CA PRO A 24 4.90 -15.47 -8.25
C PRO A 24 4.30 -16.34 -7.15
N ASP A 25 4.65 -17.62 -7.13
CA ASP A 25 4.13 -18.57 -6.15
C ASP A 25 4.48 -18.06 -4.74
N THR A 26 3.50 -17.44 -4.07
CA THR A 26 3.68 -16.86 -2.73
C THR A 26 3.63 -17.91 -1.63
N GLU A 27 3.69 -19.19 -1.99
CA GLU A 27 3.84 -20.31 -1.07
C GLU A 27 5.27 -20.36 -0.51
N GLN A 28 5.70 -19.26 0.12
CA GLN A 28 6.76 -19.32 1.10
C GLN A 28 6.20 -20.07 2.32
N SER A 29 6.45 -21.38 2.33
CA SER A 29 6.32 -22.22 3.51
C SER A 29 7.09 -21.54 4.64
N THR A 30 6.40 -21.22 5.74
CA THR A 30 6.91 -20.52 6.92
C THR A 30 7.32 -19.05 6.71
N VAL A 31 6.32 -18.16 6.63
CA VAL A 31 6.44 -16.88 7.35
C VAL A 31 6.34 -17.24 8.83
N GLU A 32 7.46 -17.60 9.45
CA GLU A 32 7.53 -17.52 10.91
C GLU A 32 7.39 -16.03 11.24
N GLU A 33 6.23 -15.64 11.76
CA GLU A 33 6.10 -14.40 12.50
C GLU A 33 7.15 -14.49 13.60
N SER A 34 8.32 -13.88 13.37
CA SER A 34 9.31 -13.78 14.42
C SER A 34 8.66 -12.87 15.46
N ASP A 35 8.31 -13.44 16.62
CA ASP A 35 7.96 -12.74 17.88
C ASP A 35 9.12 -11.83 18.39
N GLN A 36 9.91 -11.28 17.48
CA GLN A 36 10.94 -10.30 17.78
C GLN A 36 10.23 -9.00 18.11
N GLU A 37 10.05 -8.80 19.41
CA GLU A 37 9.60 -7.55 20.00
C GLU A 37 10.37 -6.38 19.37
N SER A 38 9.59 -5.48 18.76
CA SER A 38 9.92 -4.11 18.35
C SER A 38 10.62 -3.92 17.00
N ALA A 39 9.82 -4.02 15.93
CA ALA A 39 9.95 -3.14 14.76
C ALA A 39 9.16 -1.82 14.96
N ALA A 40 8.99 -1.37 16.21
CA ALA A 40 8.36 -0.10 16.50
C ALA A 40 9.35 1.01 16.15
N LEU A 41 9.03 1.79 15.12
CA LEU A 41 9.76 3.03 14.83
C LEU A 41 9.61 3.95 16.05
N GLU A 42 10.71 4.33 16.68
CA GLU A 42 10.70 5.28 17.80
C GLU A 42 10.24 6.64 17.27
N ILE A 43 9.01 7.04 17.59
CA ILE A 43 8.46 8.36 17.23
C ILE A 43 8.87 9.33 18.32
N ASP A 44 9.60 10.38 17.94
CA ASP A 44 9.92 11.47 18.84
C ASP A 44 8.64 12.23 19.23
N SER A 45 8.45 12.50 20.52
CA SER A 45 7.24 13.15 21.01
C SER A 45 7.11 14.60 20.55
N GLU A 46 8.21 15.22 20.15
CA GLU A 46 8.28 16.56 19.56
C GLU A 46 7.95 16.54 18.06
N ASP A 47 7.99 15.36 17.41
CA ASP A 47 7.60 15.15 16.01
C ASP A 47 6.10 14.89 15.84
N VAL A 48 5.34 14.80 16.94
CA VAL A 48 3.87 14.70 16.90
C VAL A 48 3.27 16.11 16.87
N PRO A 49 2.80 16.61 15.71
CA PRO A 49 2.12 17.89 15.66
C PRO A 49 0.81 17.79 16.45
N THR A 50 0.75 18.43 17.61
CA THR A 50 -0.51 18.69 18.30
C THR A 50 -1.09 19.98 17.74
N GLN A 51 -2.33 19.93 17.26
CA GLN A 51 -3.02 21.13 16.77
C GLN A 51 -3.32 22.04 17.97
N ASP A 52 -2.85 23.30 17.90
CA ASP A 52 -3.34 24.40 18.74
C ASP A 52 -4.70 24.92 18.23
#